data_AF-K9PPR1-F1
#
_entry.id   AF-K9PPR1-F1
#
_cell.length_a   1.000
_cell.length_b   1.000
_cell.length_c   1.000
_cell.angle_alpha   90.00
_cell.angle_beta   90.00
_cell.angle_gamma   90.00
#
_symmetry.space_group_name_H-M   'P 1'
#
loop_
_entity.id
_entity.type
_entity.pdbx_description
1 polymer ?
#
loop_
_entity_poly.entity_id
_entity_poly.type
_entity_poly.pdbx_seq_one_letter_code
_entity_poly.pdbx_strand_id
1 'polypeptide(L)'
;MSHLQNATIYDYSGNTHTARRNSKTMNHQNWLSRVALIFALTFSLTSFTTLLAIASPAPKNSPVVETQTKQLRPIKITSQEISQVQRALPQRKLLIEHAFRVNLPDFGSCIFVPVQEFSQNPKKAKLSLYLVKNNQVIYTFPQSQQVRPWNLISLKAVSFLELDFDGPDEDGILLISNYTAAGKSQTFPVATLYHREKNGFKVYEDISKKLTQRKVKTIAEAENILRKDFGFIP
;
A
#
# COMPACT_ATOMS: atom_id res chain seq x y z
N MET A 1 -29.02 2.71 11.83
CA MET A 1 -28.02 1.80 12.43
C MET A 1 -26.68 2.11 11.80
N SER A 2 -25.81 2.83 12.52
CA SER A 2 -24.53 3.33 12.03
C SER A 2 -23.41 2.32 12.35
N HIS A 3 -22.85 1.69 11.31
CA HIS A 3 -21.66 0.85 11.44
C HIS A 3 -20.43 1.74 11.63
N LEU A 4 -19.83 1.68 12.83
CA LEU A 4 -18.53 2.24 13.14
C LEU A 4 -17.47 1.40 12.42
N GLN A 5 -16.68 2.01 11.51
CA GLN A 5 -15.49 1.40 10.93
C GLN A 5 -14.26 1.86 11.71
N ASN A 6 -13.57 0.89 12.33
CA ASN A 6 -12.35 1.08 13.09
C ASN A 6 -11.14 1.02 12.14
N ALA A 7 -10.22 1.99 12.24
CA ALA A 7 -8.87 1.86 11.72
C ALA A 7 -8.11 0.80 12.54
N THR A 8 -7.38 -0.10 11.89
CA THR A 8 -6.66 -1.18 12.57
C THR A 8 -5.18 -0.83 12.70
N ILE A 9 -4.76 -0.48 13.90
CA ILE A 9 -3.37 -0.20 14.28
C ILE A 9 -2.68 -1.53 14.64
N TYR A 10 -1.58 -1.85 13.97
CA TYR A 10 -0.70 -2.96 14.36
C TYR A 10 0.53 -2.41 15.09
N ASP A 11 0.44 -2.38 16.42
CA ASP A 11 1.59 -2.11 17.30
C ASP A 11 2.00 -3.41 18.02
N TYR A 12 3.29 -3.75 17.94
CA TYR A 12 3.88 -4.90 18.63
C TYR A 12 4.22 -4.57 20.09
N SER A 13 3.38 -3.77 20.77
CA SER A 13 3.60 -3.29 22.14
C SER A 13 2.53 -3.72 23.16
N GLY A 14 1.45 -4.40 22.75
CA GLY A 14 0.53 -5.06 23.68
C GLY A 14 -0.37 -4.18 24.54
N ASN A 15 -0.50 -2.87 24.28
CA ASN A 15 -1.40 -1.99 25.05
C ASN A 15 -2.52 -1.36 24.21
N THR A 16 -3.76 -1.45 24.70
CA THR A 16 -4.94 -0.80 24.12
C THR A 16 -5.29 0.47 24.90
N HIS A 17 -5.51 1.59 24.19
CA HIS A 17 -6.10 2.80 24.76
C HIS A 17 -7.35 3.19 23.98
N THR A 18 -8.50 3.25 24.67
CA THR A 18 -9.78 3.73 24.15
C THR A 18 -9.91 5.24 24.41
N ALA A 19 -10.01 6.04 23.36
CA ALA A 19 -10.31 7.47 23.45
C ALA A 19 -11.74 7.77 22.99
N ARG A 20 -12.51 8.46 23.84
CA ARG A 20 -13.92 8.82 23.66
C ARG A 20 -14.05 10.05 22.75
N ARG A 21 -14.86 9.95 21.69
CA ARG A 21 -15.12 10.99 20.68
C ARG A 21 -16.20 11.97 21.17
N ASN A 22 -15.92 13.27 21.15
CA ASN A 22 -16.93 14.33 21.18
C ASN A 22 -16.96 14.98 19.78
N SER A 23 -18.11 14.92 19.10
CA SER A 23 -18.30 15.51 17.77
C SER A 23 -18.69 16.98 17.88
N LYS A 24 -17.91 17.86 17.24
CA LYS A 24 -18.37 19.18 16.78
C LYS A 24 -18.34 19.17 15.26
N THR A 25 -19.47 19.48 14.65
CA THR A 25 -19.63 19.67 13.21
C THR A 25 -19.04 21.01 12.79
N MET A 26 -18.25 21.04 11.70
CA MET A 26 -17.93 22.28 10.99
C MET A 26 -17.86 22.06 9.48
N ASN A 27 -18.35 23.09 8.78
CA ASN A 27 -18.69 23.23 7.37
C ASN A 27 -17.53 22.98 6.40
N HIS A 28 -17.81 22.25 5.32
CA HIS A 28 -16.94 22.05 4.17
C HIS A 28 -17.39 22.96 3.02
N GLN A 29 -16.65 24.03 2.75
CA GLN A 29 -16.81 24.83 1.55
C GLN A 29 -15.41 25.31 1.09
N ASN A 30 -15.13 25.08 -0.19
CA ASN A 30 -13.99 25.55 -0.98
C ASN A 30 -12.74 24.65 -1.01
N TRP A 31 -12.76 23.59 -1.82
CA TRP A 31 -11.57 23.19 -2.60
C TRP A 31 -11.88 22.25 -3.76
N LEU A 32 -12.61 22.71 -4.78
CA LEU A 32 -12.59 22.07 -6.10
C LEU A 32 -12.80 23.15 -7.17
N SER A 33 -11.73 23.53 -7.87
CA SER A 33 -11.82 24.26 -9.13
C SER A 33 -10.51 24.07 -9.90
N ARG A 34 -10.66 23.80 -11.21
CA ARG A 34 -9.65 23.56 -12.27
C ARG A 34 -9.36 22.06 -12.44
N VAL A 35 -9.79 21.38 -13.51
CA VAL A 35 -9.95 21.78 -14.92
C VAL A 35 -11.05 20.92 -15.57
N ALA A 36 -11.95 21.54 -16.32
CA ALA A 36 -12.85 20.87 -17.24
C ALA A 36 -12.82 21.55 -18.62
N LEU A 37 -13.00 20.71 -19.64
CA LEU A 37 -13.63 20.97 -20.93
C LEU A 37 -12.77 21.55 -22.07
N ILE A 38 -12.60 20.75 -23.14
CA ILE A 38 -12.97 21.16 -24.51
C ILE A 38 -13.63 19.97 -25.20
N PHE A 39 -14.89 20.15 -25.62
CA PHE A 39 -15.62 19.30 -26.58
C PHE A 39 -15.61 19.99 -27.94
N ALA A 40 -15.55 19.21 -29.02
CA ALA A 40 -16.11 19.60 -30.30
C ALA A 40 -16.69 18.38 -31.04
N LEU A 41 -17.96 18.52 -31.42
CA LEU A 41 -18.80 17.65 -32.25
C LEU A 41 -18.23 17.46 -33.67
N THR A 42 -18.60 16.36 -34.35
CA THR A 42 -19.48 16.41 -35.55
C THR A 42 -20.06 15.04 -35.95
N PHE A 43 -21.24 15.12 -36.58
CA PHE A 43 -22.22 14.13 -37.02
C PHE A 43 -21.74 13.03 -38.00
N SER A 44 -22.42 11.87 -37.99
CA SER A 44 -23.12 11.37 -39.20
C SER A 44 -24.12 10.25 -38.89
N LEU A 45 -25.25 10.29 -39.59
CA LEU A 45 -26.46 9.50 -39.46
C LEU A 45 -26.60 8.65 -40.73
N THR A 46 -26.65 7.32 -40.64
CA THR A 46 -27.10 6.45 -41.75
C THR A 46 -27.74 5.16 -41.24
N SER A 47 -28.68 4.68 -42.05
CA SER A 47 -29.89 3.93 -41.70
C SER A 47 -29.78 2.39 -41.66
N PHE A 48 -30.76 1.80 -40.97
CA PHE A 48 -31.41 0.48 -41.12
C PHE A 48 -30.90 -0.53 -42.15
N THR A 49 -30.66 -1.78 -41.69
CA THR A 49 -31.29 -3.00 -42.26
C THR A 49 -31.38 -4.11 -41.20
N THR A 50 -32.55 -4.72 -41.10
CA THR A 50 -32.92 -5.94 -40.36
C THR A 50 -32.33 -7.20 -41.03
N LEU A 51 -31.90 -8.21 -40.25
CA LEU A 51 -32.46 -9.59 -40.29
C LEU A 51 -31.72 -10.62 -39.43
N LEU A 52 -32.53 -11.59 -38.98
CA LEU A 52 -32.28 -12.95 -38.53
C LEU A 52 -31.61 -13.22 -37.17
N ALA A 53 -32.49 -13.60 -36.24
CA ALA A 53 -32.20 -14.48 -35.12
C ALA A 53 -31.72 -15.86 -35.60
N ILE A 54 -30.62 -16.33 -35.02
CA ILE A 54 -30.33 -17.76 -34.88
C ILE A 54 -30.04 -17.97 -33.40
N ALA A 55 -30.97 -18.64 -32.73
CA ALA A 55 -30.77 -19.17 -31.40
C ALA A 55 -29.80 -20.35 -31.49
N SER A 56 -28.65 -20.24 -30.83
CA SER A 56 -27.79 -21.36 -30.46
C SER A 56 -27.50 -21.28 -28.97
N PRO A 57 -27.62 -22.38 -28.21
CA PRO A 57 -27.39 -22.37 -26.77
C PRO A 57 -25.88 -22.41 -26.53
N ALA A 58 -25.31 -21.30 -26.04
CA ALA A 58 -23.93 -21.23 -25.58
C ALA A 58 -23.89 -21.13 -24.05
N PRO A 59 -22.91 -21.76 -23.39
CA PRO A 59 -22.97 -22.13 -21.99
C PRO A 59 -22.95 -20.91 -21.07
N LYS A 60 -23.68 -21.00 -19.95
CA LYS A 60 -23.60 -20.06 -18.83
C LYS A 60 -22.20 -20.10 -18.20
N ASN A 61 -21.24 -19.44 -18.81
CA ASN A 61 -20.06 -18.95 -18.13
C ASN A 61 -20.41 -17.57 -17.58
N SER A 62 -21.07 -17.57 -16.42
CA SER A 62 -21.07 -16.38 -15.58
C SER A 62 -19.61 -15.97 -15.37
N PRO A 63 -19.20 -14.71 -15.61
CA PRO A 63 -17.95 -14.25 -15.05
C PRO A 63 -18.11 -14.40 -13.54
N VAL A 64 -17.28 -15.25 -12.94
CA VAL A 64 -17.07 -15.23 -11.51
C VAL A 64 -16.51 -13.85 -11.22
N VAL A 65 -17.40 -12.93 -10.89
CA VAL A 65 -17.04 -11.69 -10.20
C VAL A 65 -16.49 -12.19 -8.87
N GLU A 66 -15.17 -12.35 -8.81
CA GLU A 66 -14.45 -12.42 -7.55
C GLU A 66 -14.81 -11.12 -6.82
N THR A 67 -15.80 -11.21 -5.94
CA THR A 67 -16.14 -10.13 -5.01
C THR A 67 -14.88 -9.87 -4.22
N GLN A 68 -14.13 -8.82 -4.60
CA GLN A 68 -12.94 -8.38 -3.90
C GLN A 68 -13.35 -7.96 -2.49
N THR A 69 -13.30 -8.90 -1.56
CA THR A 69 -13.55 -8.62 -0.15
C THR A 69 -12.37 -7.80 0.36
N LYS A 70 -12.63 -6.53 0.71
CA LYS A 70 -11.75 -5.64 1.48
C LYS A 70 -10.92 -6.47 2.47
N GLN A 71 -9.60 -6.44 2.35
CA GLN A 71 -8.75 -7.28 3.17
C GLN A 71 -8.64 -6.70 4.59
N LEU A 72 -9.60 -7.04 5.44
CA LEU A 72 -9.74 -6.46 6.78
C LEU A 72 -8.55 -6.71 7.73
N ARG A 73 -7.63 -7.66 7.43
CA ARG A 73 -6.45 -7.99 8.24
C ARG A 73 -5.29 -8.55 7.38
N PRO A 74 -4.02 -8.23 7.68
CA PRO A 74 -2.86 -8.94 7.13
C PRO A 74 -2.95 -10.43 7.45
N ILE A 75 -2.94 -11.27 6.43
CA ILE A 75 -2.93 -12.73 6.58
C ILE A 75 -1.47 -13.16 6.60
N LYS A 76 -1.04 -13.76 7.72
CA LYS A 76 0.30 -14.34 7.82
C LYS A 76 0.48 -15.41 6.75
N ILE A 77 1.66 -15.43 6.14
CA ILE A 77 1.97 -16.44 5.12
C ILE A 77 2.19 -17.83 5.73
N THR A 78 1.79 -18.84 4.99
CA THR A 78 1.95 -20.26 5.33
C THR A 78 3.35 -20.77 5.01
N SER A 79 3.74 -21.94 5.53
CA SER A 79 5.02 -22.58 5.21
C SER A 79 5.19 -22.86 3.70
N GLN A 80 4.12 -23.18 2.99
CA GLN A 80 4.14 -23.39 1.54
C GLN A 80 4.46 -22.08 0.79
N GLU A 81 3.85 -20.97 1.22
CA GLU A 81 4.11 -19.64 0.69
C GLU A 81 5.53 -19.17 1.01
N ILE A 82 6.06 -19.48 2.20
CA ILE A 82 7.46 -19.21 2.55
C ILE A 82 8.40 -19.93 1.56
N SER A 83 8.17 -21.21 1.28
CA SER A 83 8.96 -21.96 0.29
C SER A 83 8.83 -21.40 -1.13
N GLN A 84 7.67 -20.86 -1.49
CA GLN A 84 7.48 -20.14 -2.75
C GLN A 84 8.31 -18.86 -2.81
N VAL A 85 8.28 -18.05 -1.75
CA VAL A 85 9.06 -16.80 -1.67
C VAL A 85 10.56 -17.08 -1.70
N GLN A 86 11.02 -18.11 -1.00
CA GLN A 86 12.43 -18.52 -1.00
C GLN A 86 12.92 -18.95 -2.39
N ARG A 87 12.07 -19.62 -3.18
CA ARG A 87 12.37 -19.96 -4.59
C ARG A 87 12.39 -18.72 -5.49
N ALA A 88 11.49 -17.76 -5.27
CA ALA A 88 11.43 -16.53 -6.05
C ALA A 88 12.60 -15.58 -5.76
N LEU A 89 13.12 -15.59 -4.53
CA LEU A 89 14.16 -14.70 -4.03
C LEU A 89 15.33 -15.50 -3.42
N PRO A 90 16.05 -16.30 -4.21
CA PRO A 90 17.10 -17.18 -3.71
C PRO A 90 18.23 -16.37 -3.07
N GLN A 91 18.78 -16.89 -1.98
CA GLN A 91 19.93 -16.31 -1.25
C GLN A 91 19.70 -14.88 -0.73
N ARG A 92 18.45 -14.42 -0.64
CA ARG A 92 18.09 -13.13 -0.05
C ARG A 92 17.73 -13.28 1.42
N LYS A 93 18.05 -12.26 2.24
CA LYS A 93 17.60 -12.21 3.63
C LYS A 93 16.17 -11.68 3.69
N LEU A 94 15.21 -12.60 3.73
CA LEU A 94 13.78 -12.30 3.82
C LEU A 94 13.40 -11.88 5.25
N LEU A 95 12.56 -10.85 5.38
CA LEU A 95 11.98 -10.42 6.66
C LEU A 95 10.56 -11.00 6.79
N ILE A 96 10.49 -12.33 6.98
CA ILE A 96 9.26 -13.12 6.93
C ILE A 96 8.23 -12.68 7.97
N GLU A 97 8.67 -12.18 9.12
CA GLU A 97 7.83 -11.61 10.18
C GLU A 97 7.02 -10.39 9.72
N HIS A 98 7.43 -9.74 8.63
CA HIS A 98 6.75 -8.61 7.98
C HIS A 98 6.20 -8.97 6.59
N ALA A 99 6.14 -10.26 6.25
CA ALA A 99 5.57 -10.73 5.00
C ALA A 99 4.11 -11.16 5.19
N PHE A 100 3.24 -10.71 4.29
CA PHE A 100 1.80 -10.94 4.37
C PHE A 100 1.22 -11.25 3.00
N ARG A 101 0.18 -12.09 2.98
CA ARG A 101 -0.67 -12.19 1.79
C ARG A 101 -1.45 -10.89 1.65
N VAL A 102 -1.51 -10.35 0.44
CA VAL A 102 -2.24 -9.15 0.08
C VAL A 102 -3.07 -9.42 -1.17
N ASN A 103 -4.27 -8.84 -1.24
CA ASN A 103 -5.07 -8.83 -2.46
C ASN A 103 -5.13 -7.40 -3.00
N LEU A 104 -4.46 -7.15 -4.12
CA LEU A 104 -4.35 -5.82 -4.72
C LEU A 104 -5.04 -5.84 -6.09
N PRO A 105 -5.83 -4.81 -6.47
CA PRO A 105 -6.58 -4.85 -7.73
C PRO A 105 -5.75 -5.17 -8.98
N ASP A 106 -4.56 -4.57 -9.10
CA ASP A 106 -3.68 -4.74 -10.27
C ASP A 106 -2.85 -6.04 -10.24
N PHE A 107 -2.70 -6.68 -9.07
CA PHE A 107 -1.81 -7.84 -8.89
C PHE A 107 -2.56 -9.13 -8.48
N GLY A 108 -3.83 -9.00 -8.10
CA GLY A 108 -4.63 -10.01 -7.42
C GLY A 108 -4.01 -10.44 -6.10
N SER A 109 -4.35 -11.66 -5.68
CA SER A 109 -3.76 -12.31 -4.50
C SER A 109 -2.26 -12.60 -4.73
N CYS A 110 -1.41 -11.99 -3.92
CA CYS A 110 0.04 -12.15 -3.93
C CYS A 110 0.64 -11.99 -2.53
N ILE A 111 1.96 -12.12 -2.41
CA ILE A 111 2.67 -11.99 -1.13
C ILE A 111 3.52 -10.72 -1.17
N PHE A 112 3.29 -9.82 -0.22
CA PHE A 112 4.19 -8.69 0.05
C PHE A 112 5.39 -9.18 0.86
N VAL A 113 6.61 -8.94 0.35
CA VAL A 113 7.85 -9.48 0.93
C VAL A 113 8.89 -8.38 1.10
N PRO A 114 9.16 -7.95 2.34
CA PRO A 114 10.32 -7.13 2.64
C PRO A 114 11.60 -7.97 2.69
N VAL A 115 12.68 -7.42 2.12
CA VAL A 115 13.97 -8.08 1.99
C VAL A 115 15.07 -7.12 2.43
N GLN A 116 15.95 -7.61 3.29
CA GLN A 116 17.20 -6.92 3.61
C GLN A 116 18.27 -7.33 2.60
N GLU A 117 18.57 -6.45 1.65
CA GLU A 117 19.61 -6.68 0.66
C GLU A 117 20.94 -6.08 1.12
N PHE A 118 22.05 -6.73 0.78
CA PHE A 118 23.39 -6.24 1.07
C PHE A 118 24.07 -5.80 -0.23
N SER A 119 24.49 -4.55 -0.28
CA SER A 119 25.43 -4.08 -1.30
C SER A 119 26.84 -4.60 -0.98
N GLN A 120 27.63 -4.94 -2.01
CA GLN A 120 28.94 -5.55 -1.79
C GLN A 120 30.06 -4.53 -1.50
N ASN A 121 29.90 -3.25 -1.85
CA ASN A 121 30.95 -2.25 -1.63
C ASN A 121 30.41 -0.80 -1.59
N PRO A 122 30.36 -0.12 -0.42
CA PRO A 122 30.56 -0.64 0.94
C PRO A 122 29.43 -1.61 1.36
N LYS A 123 29.71 -2.54 2.30
CA LYS A 123 28.70 -3.46 2.82
C LYS A 123 27.60 -2.72 3.59
N LYS A 124 26.53 -2.33 2.87
CA LYS A 124 25.36 -1.65 3.45
C LYS A 124 24.11 -2.47 3.21
N ALA A 125 23.34 -2.65 4.28
CA ALA A 125 22.00 -3.20 4.21
C ALA A 125 21.03 -2.13 3.69
N LYS A 126 20.18 -2.51 2.75
CA LYS A 126 19.05 -1.71 2.26
C LYS A 126 17.75 -2.52 2.34
N LEU A 127 16.63 -1.83 2.49
CA LEU A 127 15.31 -2.45 2.46
C LEU A 127 14.78 -2.45 1.02
N SER A 128 14.53 -3.63 0.47
CA SER A 128 13.84 -3.79 -0.81
C SER A 128 12.50 -4.49 -0.56
N LEU A 129 11.47 -4.13 -1.32
CA LEU A 129 10.13 -4.70 -1.17
C LEU A 129 9.69 -5.29 -2.51
N TYR A 130 9.03 -6.43 -2.43
CA TYR A 130 8.57 -7.18 -3.59
C TYR A 130 7.13 -7.65 -3.41
N LEU A 131 6.43 -7.79 -4.54
CA LEU A 131 5.27 -8.68 -4.61
C LEU A 131 5.70 -9.99 -5.27
N VAL A 132 5.36 -11.11 -4.63
CA VAL A 132 5.68 -12.45 -5.11
C VAL A 132 4.39 -13.23 -5.38
N LYS A 133 4.32 -13.89 -6.54
CA LYS A 133 3.20 -14.74 -6.95
C LYS A 133 3.74 -15.85 -7.84
N ASN A 134 3.21 -17.07 -7.72
CA ASN A 134 3.60 -18.24 -8.52
C ASN A 134 5.12 -18.46 -8.64
N ASN A 135 5.84 -18.38 -7.51
CA ASN A 135 7.31 -18.50 -7.43
C ASN A 135 8.10 -17.43 -8.21
N GLN A 136 7.48 -16.31 -8.55
CA GLN A 136 8.12 -15.21 -9.28
C GLN A 136 7.90 -13.87 -8.57
N VAL A 137 8.88 -12.98 -8.70
CA VAL A 137 8.71 -11.56 -8.36
C VAL A 137 7.89 -10.91 -9.46
N ILE A 138 6.68 -10.46 -9.13
CA ILE A 138 5.78 -9.81 -10.09
C ILE A 138 5.83 -8.28 -10.00
N TYR A 139 6.38 -7.74 -8.91
CA TYR A 139 6.56 -6.30 -8.73
C TYR A 139 7.73 -6.00 -7.78
N THR A 140 8.47 -4.94 -8.07
CA THR A 140 9.50 -4.37 -7.19
C THR A 140 9.14 -2.93 -6.87
N PHE A 141 9.02 -2.61 -5.59
CA PHE A 141 8.67 -1.25 -5.18
C PHE A 141 9.81 -0.27 -5.44
N PRO A 142 9.50 0.99 -5.81
CA PRO A 142 10.50 2.02 -5.94
C PRO A 142 11.17 2.31 -4.59
N GLN A 143 12.43 2.72 -4.62
CA GLN A 143 13.14 3.16 -3.42
C GLN A 143 12.84 4.63 -3.14
N SER A 144 12.65 4.97 -1.86
CA SER A 144 12.50 6.36 -1.45
C SER A 144 13.82 7.12 -1.58
N GLN A 145 13.77 8.32 -2.16
CA GLN A 145 14.90 9.24 -2.28
C GLN A 145 15.42 9.71 -0.91
N GLN A 146 14.62 9.55 0.14
CA GLN A 146 14.99 9.90 1.51
C GLN A 146 15.96 8.92 2.13
N VAL A 147 15.90 7.67 1.68
CA VAL A 147 16.87 6.66 2.06
C VAL A 147 18.16 7.00 1.31
N ARG A 148 18.90 7.96 1.89
CA ARG A 148 20.33 8.19 1.61
C ARG A 148 21.07 6.85 1.78
N PRO A 149 22.35 6.72 1.42
CA PRO A 149 23.08 5.46 1.60
C PRO A 149 23.40 5.17 3.09
N TRP A 150 22.37 5.15 3.92
CA TRP A 150 22.26 4.72 5.29
C TRP A 150 22.15 3.20 5.33
N ASN A 151 22.52 2.63 6.48
CA ASN A 151 22.49 1.20 6.68
C ASN A 151 21.20 0.81 7.41
N LEU A 152 20.39 -0.06 6.80
CA LEU A 152 19.19 -0.61 7.44
C LEU A 152 19.59 -1.44 8.65
N ILE A 153 18.99 -1.13 9.80
CA ILE A 153 19.12 -1.92 11.03
C ILE A 153 17.93 -2.87 11.17
N SER A 154 16.71 -2.36 11.00
CA SER A 154 15.49 -3.17 11.10
C SER A 154 14.31 -2.52 10.41
N LEU A 155 13.42 -3.35 9.87
CA LEU A 155 12.03 -2.96 9.63
C LEU A 155 11.29 -3.10 10.96
N LYS A 156 10.51 -2.08 11.34
CA LYS A 156 9.79 -2.04 12.62
C LYS A 156 8.30 -2.30 12.44
N ALA A 157 7.71 -1.69 11.42
CA ALA A 157 6.30 -1.84 11.15
C ALA A 157 5.99 -1.67 9.66
N VAL A 158 4.91 -2.31 9.24
CA VAL A 158 4.27 -2.21 7.92
C VAL A 158 2.77 -2.06 8.17
N SER A 159 2.13 -1.10 7.51
CA SER A 159 0.68 -0.96 7.52
C SER A 159 0.16 -0.71 6.12
N PHE A 160 -0.94 -1.35 5.77
CA PHE A 160 -1.73 -1.05 4.58
C PHE A 160 -2.86 -0.11 5.00
N LEU A 161 -3.00 1.01 4.29
CA LEU A 161 -3.84 2.14 4.67
C LEU A 161 -4.78 2.48 3.51
N GLU A 162 -5.94 3.02 3.86
CA GLU A 162 -6.84 3.74 2.95
C GLU A 162 -6.61 5.24 3.19
N LEU A 163 -5.97 5.93 2.25
CA LEU A 163 -5.50 7.31 2.39
C LEU A 163 -6.57 8.30 1.95
N ASP A 164 -7.17 8.11 0.77
CA ASP A 164 -8.06 9.11 0.14
C ASP A 164 -9.56 8.74 0.07
N PHE A 165 -9.95 7.55 0.56
CA PHE A 165 -11.35 7.08 0.63
C PHE A 165 -12.08 7.08 -0.72
N ASP A 166 -11.35 6.99 -1.83
CA ASP A 166 -11.94 6.99 -3.17
C ASP A 166 -12.52 5.63 -3.58
N GLY A 167 -12.29 4.59 -2.78
CA GLY A 167 -12.74 3.22 -3.04
C GLY A 167 -12.54 2.27 -1.86
N PRO A 168 -12.96 1.00 -1.99
CA PRO A 168 -12.91 0.02 -0.89
C PRO A 168 -11.51 -0.51 -0.56
N ASP A 169 -10.50 -0.11 -1.32
CA ASP A 169 -9.19 -0.76 -1.37
C ASP A 169 -8.11 0.06 -0.66
N GLU A 170 -7.17 -0.61 0.02
CA GLU A 170 -5.99 0.07 0.58
C GLU A 170 -5.07 0.60 -0.54
N ASP A 171 -4.96 1.92 -0.66
CA ASP A 171 -4.12 2.66 -1.60
C ASP A 171 -2.79 3.10 -0.99
N GLY A 172 -2.62 3.00 0.33
CA GLY A 172 -1.41 3.35 1.05
C GLY A 172 -0.64 2.16 1.59
N ILE A 173 0.70 2.23 1.57
CA ILE A 173 1.56 1.36 2.39
C ILE A 173 2.50 2.24 3.21
N LEU A 174 2.41 2.16 4.52
CA LEU A 174 3.28 2.86 5.44
C LEU A 174 4.31 1.89 6.05
N LEU A 175 5.58 2.28 6.00
CA LEU A 175 6.69 1.57 6.61
C LEU A 175 7.35 2.44 7.67
N ILE A 176 7.75 1.81 8.77
CA ILE A 176 8.67 2.41 9.75
C ILE A 176 9.87 1.50 9.87
N SER A 177 11.05 2.05 9.64
CA SER A 177 12.32 1.32 9.68
C SER A 177 13.36 2.11 10.45
N ASN A 178 14.33 1.41 11.04
CA ASN A 178 15.47 2.03 11.71
C ASN A 178 16.72 1.93 10.84
N TYR A 179 17.43 3.04 10.74
CA TYR A 179 18.68 3.15 9.99
C TYR A 179 19.80 3.72 10.85
N THR A 180 21.04 3.52 10.41
CA THR A 180 22.22 4.27 10.87
C THR A 180 22.87 5.00 9.73
N ALA A 181 23.43 6.18 10.02
CA ALA A 181 24.27 6.90 9.07
C ALA A 181 25.67 6.28 8.99
N ALA A 182 26.36 6.47 7.87
CA ALA A 182 27.72 5.98 7.69
C ALA A 182 28.65 6.50 8.81
N GLY A 183 29.37 5.59 9.47
CA GLY A 183 30.28 5.93 10.56
C GLY A 183 29.60 6.40 11.85
N LYS A 184 28.28 6.24 11.99
CA LYS A 184 27.52 6.59 13.21
C LYS A 184 26.90 5.34 13.83
N SER A 185 26.89 5.28 15.16
CA SER A 185 26.21 4.23 15.94
C SER A 185 24.75 4.56 16.24
N GLN A 186 24.38 5.84 16.25
CA GLN A 186 23.03 6.28 16.57
C GLN A 186 22.03 5.82 15.50
N THR A 187 21.00 5.11 15.95
CA THR A 187 19.87 4.71 15.12
C THR A 187 18.83 5.81 15.07
N PHE A 188 18.15 5.95 13.93
CA PHE A 188 17.01 6.86 13.78
C PHE A 188 15.91 6.21 12.92
N PRO A 189 14.64 6.54 13.21
CA PRO A 189 13.52 6.04 12.44
C PRO A 189 13.42 6.79 11.10
N VAL A 190 13.00 6.05 10.08
CA VAL A 190 12.62 6.56 8.77
C VAL A 190 11.23 6.00 8.47
N ALA A 191 10.32 6.89 8.12
CA ALA A 191 8.97 6.55 7.72
C ALA A 191 8.84 6.73 6.21
N THR A 192 8.34 5.70 5.52
CA THR A 192 8.13 5.73 4.07
C THR A 192 6.67 5.43 3.77
N LEU A 193 6.01 6.34 3.08
CA LEU A 193 4.64 6.17 2.60
C LEU A 193 4.66 5.91 1.10
N TYR A 194 4.09 4.79 0.70
CA TYR A 194 3.74 4.48 -0.68
C TYR A 194 2.28 4.80 -0.91
N HIS A 195 1.98 5.27 -2.11
CA HIS A 195 0.63 5.45 -2.63
C HIS A 195 0.50 4.64 -3.92
N ARG A 196 -0.64 3.98 -4.07
CA ARG A 196 -0.98 3.18 -5.25
C ARG A 196 -1.23 4.12 -6.42
N GLU A 197 -0.65 3.80 -7.56
CA GLU A 197 -0.91 4.45 -8.83
C GLU A 197 -1.33 3.38 -9.84
N LYS A 198 -1.79 3.80 -11.01
CA LYS A 198 -2.11 2.86 -12.10
C LYS A 198 -0.89 1.97 -12.39
N ASN A 199 -1.05 0.66 -12.21
CA ASN A 199 -0.01 -0.36 -12.42
C ASN A 199 1.13 -0.37 -11.38
N GLY A 200 0.92 0.13 -10.15
CA GLY A 200 1.92 -0.03 -9.10
C GLY A 200 1.82 0.94 -7.95
N PHE A 201 2.99 1.33 -7.43
CA PHE A 201 3.13 2.20 -6.27
C PHE A 201 4.21 3.24 -6.51
N LYS A 202 4.02 4.40 -5.90
CA LYS A 202 4.97 5.51 -5.85
C LYS A 202 5.23 5.90 -4.41
N VAL A 203 6.43 6.39 -4.13
CA VAL A 203 6.74 6.98 -2.83
C VAL A 203 6.16 8.40 -2.75
N TYR A 204 5.39 8.67 -1.71
CA TYR A 204 5.02 10.03 -1.31
C TYR A 204 6.19 10.67 -0.55
N GLU A 205 7.14 11.22 -1.31
CA GLU A 205 8.42 11.73 -0.77
C GLU A 205 8.22 12.86 0.25
N ASP A 206 7.37 13.86 -0.05
CA ASP A 206 7.17 15.01 0.84
C ASP A 206 6.56 14.60 2.19
N ILE A 207 5.63 13.65 2.18
CA ILE A 207 4.98 13.14 3.38
C ILE A 207 5.94 12.25 4.16
N SER A 208 6.63 11.33 3.48
CA SER A 208 7.72 10.54 4.07
C SER A 208 8.76 11.43 4.76
N LYS A 209 9.06 12.61 4.16
CA LYS A 209 10.02 13.59 4.71
C LYS A 209 9.56 14.09 6.05
N LYS A 210 8.31 14.56 6.08
CA LYS A 210 7.71 15.17 7.25
C LYS A 210 7.58 14.15 8.38
N LEU A 211 7.16 12.92 8.08
CA LEU A 211 7.10 11.82 9.06
C LEU A 211 8.50 11.48 9.60
N THR A 212 9.50 11.36 8.74
CA THR A 212 10.89 11.07 9.14
C THR A 212 11.50 12.20 9.96
N GLN A 213 11.29 13.47 9.58
CA GLN A 213 11.77 14.65 10.32
C GLN A 213 11.15 14.74 11.71
N ARG A 214 9.89 14.33 11.86
CA ARG A 214 9.20 14.22 13.15
C ARG A 214 9.63 13.00 13.97
N LYS A 215 10.49 12.15 13.41
CA LYS A 215 11.03 10.93 14.04
C LYS A 215 9.93 9.96 14.47
N VAL A 216 8.89 9.83 13.65
CA VAL A 216 7.74 8.94 13.91
C VAL A 216 8.21 7.50 14.12
N LYS A 217 7.73 6.86 15.20
CA LYS A 217 8.18 5.51 15.60
C LYS A 217 7.09 4.45 15.50
N THR A 218 5.82 4.83 15.47
CA THR A 218 4.68 3.91 15.44
C THR A 218 3.71 4.25 14.31
N ILE A 219 2.97 3.23 13.85
CA ILE A 219 1.93 3.40 12.83
C ILE A 219 0.84 4.35 13.34
N ALA A 220 0.42 4.22 14.60
CA ALA A 220 -0.59 5.09 15.20
C ALA A 220 -0.19 6.57 15.19
N GLU A 221 1.09 6.87 15.50
CA GLU A 221 1.61 8.23 15.45
C GLU A 221 1.59 8.78 14.02
N ALA A 222 2.03 7.96 13.05
CA ALA A 222 2.00 8.32 11.63
C ALA A 222 0.56 8.60 11.15
N GLU A 223 -0.38 7.69 11.42
CA GLU A 223 -1.80 7.85 11.04
C GLU A 223 -2.42 9.10 11.65
N ASN A 224 -2.12 9.41 12.91
CA ASN A 224 -2.59 10.65 13.53
C ASN A 224 -2.05 11.90 12.83
N ILE A 225 -0.80 11.87 12.36
CA ILE A 225 -0.22 12.96 11.57
C ILE A 225 -0.86 13.02 10.18
N LEU A 226 -1.03 11.89 9.49
CA LEU A 226 -1.69 11.80 8.19
C LEU A 226 -3.11 12.41 8.24
N ARG A 227 -3.86 12.09 9.31
CA ARG A 227 -5.17 12.68 9.61
C ARG A 227 -5.16 14.17 9.81
N LYS A 228 -4.34 14.64 10.76
CA LYS A 228 -4.39 16.04 11.21
C LYS A 228 -3.80 17.01 10.19
N ASP A 229 -2.74 16.60 9.51
CA ASP A 229 -1.89 17.53 8.77
C ASP A 229 -2.02 17.38 7.25
N PHE A 230 -2.54 16.24 6.78
CA PHE A 230 -2.66 15.94 5.35
C PHE A 230 -4.09 15.61 4.92
N GLY A 231 -5.03 15.50 5.87
CA GLY A 231 -6.43 15.19 5.57
C GLY A 231 -6.67 13.76 5.08
N PHE A 232 -5.70 12.86 5.25
CA PHE A 232 -5.87 11.44 4.97
C PHE A 232 -6.39 10.72 6.20
N ILE A 233 -7.24 9.70 6.07
CA ILE A 233 -7.73 8.89 7.19
C ILE A 233 -8.61 9.72 8.17
N PRO A 234 -9.95 9.57 8.21
CA PRO A 234 -10.85 10.34 9.07
C PRO A 234 -10.72 10.01 10.57
#